data_AF-A0A284VP26-F1
#
_entry.id   AF-A0A284VP26-F1
#
_cell.length_a   1.000
_cell.length_b   1.000
_cell.length_c   1.000
_cell.angle_alpha   90.00
_cell.angle_beta   90.00
_cell.angle_gamma   90.00
#
_symmetry.space_group_name_H-M   'P 1'
#
loop_
_entity.id
_entity.type
_entity.pdbx_description
1 polymer ?
#
loop_
_entity_poly.entity_id
_entity_poly.type
_entity_poly.pdbx_seq_one_letter_code
_entity_poly.pdbx_strand_id
1 'polypeptide(L)'
;MEIAQASIKVKRRTKLKTFFQRIKARQGFKKAIVALARKILCILHHLLTNREPYKENDETTMKNLKLPKDKVPNTMTADEMIKILSDAGYVVSKPVMG
;
A
#
# COMPACT_ATOMS: atom_id res chain seq x y z
N MET A 1 -15.10 -21.10 -35.03
CA MET A 1 -14.02 -20.12 -34.77
C MET A 1 -14.44 -19.12 -33.68
N GLU A 2 -14.89 -19.56 -32.50
CA GLU A 2 -15.49 -18.63 -31.51
C GLU A 2 -14.71 -18.46 -30.20
N ILE A 3 -13.78 -19.38 -29.89
CA ILE A 3 -13.11 -19.38 -28.58
C ILE A 3 -11.95 -18.35 -28.52
N ALA A 4 -11.39 -17.97 -29.67
CA ALA A 4 -10.26 -17.03 -29.75
C ALA A 4 -10.66 -15.57 -29.50
N GLN A 5 -11.86 -15.14 -29.91
CA GLN A 5 -12.31 -13.74 -29.82
C GLN A 5 -12.71 -13.34 -28.38
N ALA A 6 -13.15 -14.29 -27.54
CA ALA A 6 -13.45 -14.03 -26.13
C ALA A 6 -12.20 -13.77 -25.27
N SER A 7 -11.05 -14.28 -25.73
CA SER A 7 -9.76 -14.14 -25.06
C SER A 7 -9.08 -12.79 -25.33
N ILE A 8 -9.52 -12.02 -26.34
CA ILE A 8 -8.91 -10.72 -26.67
C ILE A 8 -9.38 -9.63 -25.68
N LYS A 9 -10.49 -9.87 -24.97
CA LYS A 9 -10.94 -9.08 -23.80
C LYS A 9 -10.25 -9.50 -22.49
N VAL A 10 -9.08 -10.15 -22.54
CA VAL A 10 -8.31 -10.56 -21.34
C VAL A 10 -8.02 -9.35 -20.45
N LYS A 11 -8.88 -9.27 -19.42
CA LYS A 11 -8.80 -8.83 -18.01
C LYS A 11 -7.46 -8.35 -17.40
N ARG A 12 -6.33 -8.39 -18.10
CA ARG A 12 -5.04 -7.82 -17.64
C ARG A 12 -5.09 -6.30 -17.47
N ARG A 13 -6.06 -5.62 -18.10
CA ARG A 13 -6.24 -4.17 -17.99
C ARG A 13 -7.08 -3.70 -16.81
N THR A 14 -7.57 -4.54 -15.91
CA THR A 14 -8.36 -4.04 -14.76
C THR A 14 -7.46 -3.41 -13.70
N LYS A 15 -6.47 -4.15 -13.19
CA LYS A 15 -5.61 -3.68 -12.08
C LYS A 15 -4.67 -2.52 -12.45
N LEU A 16 -4.04 -2.55 -13.63
CA LEU A 16 -3.19 -1.44 -14.07
C LEU A 16 -4.01 -0.18 -14.37
N LYS A 17 -5.22 -0.34 -14.91
CA LYS A 17 -6.15 0.78 -15.14
C LYS A 17 -6.63 1.36 -13.81
N THR A 18 -7.02 0.55 -12.83
CA THR A 18 -7.41 1.08 -11.51
C THR A 18 -6.25 1.76 -10.79
N PHE A 19 -5.04 1.21 -10.87
CA PHE A 19 -3.83 1.85 -10.36
C PHE A 19 -3.61 3.22 -11.01
N PHE A 20 -3.62 3.28 -12.35
CA PHE A 20 -3.48 4.54 -13.09
C PHE A 20 -4.55 5.56 -12.70
N GLN A 21 -5.82 5.15 -12.60
CA GLN A 21 -6.90 6.06 -12.22
C GLN A 21 -6.74 6.59 -10.79
N ARG A 22 -6.30 5.76 -9.84
CA ARG A 22 -6.01 6.21 -8.46
C ARG A 22 -4.89 7.25 -8.43
N ILE A 23 -3.79 7.01 -9.13
CA ILE A 23 -2.67 7.96 -9.16
C ILE A 23 -3.06 9.23 -9.93
N LYS A 24 -3.81 9.11 -11.03
CA LYS A 24 -4.33 10.25 -11.79
C LYS A 24 -5.21 11.14 -10.92
N ALA A 25 -6.10 10.56 -10.11
CA ALA A 25 -6.97 11.30 -9.20
C ALA A 25 -6.20 12.01 -8.08
N ARG A 26 -5.08 11.44 -7.61
CA ARG A 26 -4.29 12.01 -6.50
C ARG A 26 -3.20 13.00 -6.93
N GLN A 27 -2.56 12.77 -8.08
CA GLN A 27 -1.31 13.44 -8.47
C GLN A 27 -1.33 14.05 -9.88
N GLY A 28 -2.42 13.87 -10.63
CA GLY A 28 -2.56 14.37 -11.99
C GLY A 28 -1.95 13.47 -13.06
N PHE A 29 -2.25 13.78 -14.32
CA PHE A 29 -2.03 12.89 -15.46
C PHE A 29 -0.56 12.58 -15.75
N LYS A 30 0.31 13.61 -15.75
CA LYS A 30 1.75 13.45 -16.06
C LYS A 30 2.44 12.50 -15.07
N LYS A 31 2.17 12.67 -13.77
CA LYS A 31 2.72 11.81 -12.70
C LYS A 31 2.16 10.39 -12.77
N ALA A 32 0.89 10.25 -13.14
CA ALA A 32 0.26 8.93 -13.29
C ALA A 32 0.87 8.09 -14.41
N ILE A 33 1.26 8.69 -15.54
CA ILE A 33 1.94 7.98 -16.63
C ILE A 33 3.30 7.45 -16.17
N VAL A 34 4.11 8.31 -15.53
CA VAL A 34 5.45 7.92 -15.05
C VAL A 34 5.35 6.79 -14.02
N ALA A 35 4.41 6.89 -13.07
CA ALA A 35 4.16 5.85 -12.08
C ALA A 35 3.71 4.52 -12.72
N LEU A 36 2.86 4.59 -13.75
CA LEU A 36 2.42 3.40 -14.49
C LEU A 36 3.58 2.76 -15.25
N ALA A 37 4.42 3.56 -15.92
CA ALA A 37 5.60 3.07 -16.65
C ALA A 37 6.60 2.39 -15.71
N ARG A 38 6.90 3.00 -14.55
CA ARG A 38 7.74 2.41 -13.50
C ARG A 38 7.19 1.05 -13.06
N LYS A 39 5.87 0.94 -12.83
CA LYS A 39 5.22 -0.30 -12.42
C LYS A 39 5.32 -1.39 -13.48
N ILE A 40 5.09 -1.06 -14.75
CA ILE A 40 5.23 -2.00 -15.88
C ILE A 40 6.68 -2.47 -16.01
N LEU A 41 7.66 -1.57 -15.90
CA LEU A 41 9.08 -1.90 -15.96
C LEU A 41 9.48 -2.88 -14.85
N CYS A 42 9.03 -2.67 -13.60
CA CYS A 42 9.29 -3.60 -12.50
C CYS A 42 8.69 -4.98 -12.74
N ILE A 43 7.47 -5.05 -13.28
CA ILE A 43 6.81 -6.32 -13.64
C ILE A 43 7.64 -7.04 -14.70
N LEU A 44 8.04 -6.35 -15.77
CA LEU A 44 8.84 -6.93 -16.84
C LEU A 44 10.19 -7.42 -16.32
N HIS A 45 10.87 -6.61 -15.52
CA HIS A 45 12.14 -6.99 -14.91
C HIS A 45 11.99 -8.24 -14.03
N HIS A 46 10.99 -8.28 -13.14
CA HIS A 46 10.74 -9.45 -12.30
C HIS A 46 10.44 -10.71 -13.13
N LEU A 47 9.63 -10.59 -14.19
CA LEU A 47 9.29 -11.72 -15.07
C LEU A 47 10.52 -12.22 -15.83
N LEU A 48 11.38 -11.32 -16.31
CA LEU A 48 12.58 -11.65 -17.07
C LEU A 48 13.69 -12.22 -16.19
N THR A 49 13.88 -11.69 -14.99
CA THR A 49 14.99 -12.05 -14.10
C THR A 49 14.69 -13.30 -13.27
N ASN A 50 13.46 -13.46 -12.76
CA ASN A 50 13.16 -14.53 -11.79
C ASN A 50 12.41 -15.72 -12.39
N ARG A 51 11.90 -15.64 -13.64
CA ARG A 51 11.05 -16.67 -14.30
C ARG A 51 9.86 -17.19 -13.47
N GLU A 52 9.58 -16.56 -12.33
CA GLU A 52 8.43 -16.85 -11.49
C GLU A 52 7.26 -15.92 -11.83
N PRO A 53 6.01 -16.40 -11.74
CA PRO A 53 4.84 -15.56 -12.00
C PRO A 53 4.83 -14.38 -11.03
N TYR A 54 4.79 -13.15 -11.57
CA TYR A 54 4.65 -11.92 -10.79
C TYR A 54 3.43 -12.03 -9.86
N LYS A 55 3.68 -12.32 -8.58
CA LYS A 55 2.73 -12.06 -7.51
C LYS A 55 2.86 -10.58 -7.20
N GLU A 56 1.80 -9.84 -7.48
CA GLU A 56 1.64 -8.47 -7.01
C GLU A 56 1.59 -8.57 -5.47
N ASN A 57 2.75 -8.55 -4.81
CA ASN A 57 2.80 -8.33 -3.37
C ASN A 57 2.16 -6.97 -3.16
N ASP A 58 1.05 -6.95 -2.43
CA ASP A 58 0.24 -5.78 -2.15
C ASP A 58 0.99 -4.77 -1.27
N GLU A 59 2.20 -4.33 -1.66
CA GLU A 59 2.96 -3.27 -0.98
C GLU A 59 2.27 -1.90 -1.10
N THR A 60 1.16 -1.83 -1.85
CA THR A 60 0.21 -0.71 -1.81
C THR A 60 -0.98 -0.94 -0.89
N THR A 61 -0.95 -1.98 -0.05
CA THR A 61 -1.45 -1.75 1.31
C THR A 61 -0.56 -0.64 1.85
N MET A 62 -1.07 0.59 1.74
CA MET A 62 -0.86 1.60 2.76
C MET A 62 -0.66 0.81 4.03
N LYS A 63 0.50 0.95 4.68
CA LYS A 63 0.70 0.44 6.03
C LYS A 63 -0.47 1.02 6.80
N ASN A 64 -1.58 0.28 6.84
CA ASN A 64 -2.56 0.37 7.85
C ASN A 64 -1.69 -0.10 8.99
N LEU A 65 -0.98 0.84 9.61
CA LEU A 65 -0.89 0.80 11.04
C LEU A 65 -2.34 0.58 11.42
N LYS A 66 -2.67 -0.69 11.69
CA LYS A 66 -3.87 -1.05 12.41
C LYS A 66 -3.61 -0.45 13.77
N LEU A 67 -3.76 0.86 13.88
CA LEU A 67 -4.01 1.49 15.16
C LEU A 67 -5.23 0.73 15.66
N PRO A 68 -5.16 0.12 16.87
CA PRO A 68 -6.31 -0.51 17.47
C PRO A 68 -7.46 0.49 17.42
N LYS A 69 -8.49 0.20 16.60
CA LYS A 69 -9.64 1.09 16.40
C LYS A 69 -10.65 0.98 17.55
N ASP A 70 -10.38 0.10 18.49
CA ASP A 70 -11.25 -0.14 19.62
C ASP A 70 -10.54 0.36 20.87
N LYS A 71 -11.14 1.42 21.46
CA LYS A 71 -10.77 2.06 22.73
C LYS A 71 -9.71 3.15 22.62
N VAL A 72 -10.07 4.27 22.02
CA VAL A 72 -9.59 5.57 22.53
C VAL A 72 -10.75 6.16 23.33
N PRO A 73 -10.83 5.95 24.65
CA PRO A 73 -11.74 6.73 25.48
C PRO A 73 -11.39 8.21 25.27
N ASN A 74 -12.38 9.08 25.10
CA ASN A 74 -12.17 10.52 24.88
C ASN A 74 -11.45 11.23 26.05
N THR A 75 -11.12 10.51 27.12
CA THR A 75 -10.22 10.90 28.21
C THR A 75 -9.39 9.68 28.61
N MET A 76 -8.09 9.68 28.27
CA MET A 76 -7.15 8.63 28.69
C MET A 76 -6.17 9.23 29.69
N THR A 77 -5.98 8.57 30.83
CA THR A 77 -5.07 9.04 31.88
C THR A 77 -3.61 8.93 31.44
N ALA A 78 -2.71 9.70 32.06
CA ALA A 78 -1.28 9.66 31.72
C ALA A 78 -0.70 8.25 31.83
N ASP A 79 -1.09 7.49 32.86
CA ASP A 79 -0.65 6.11 33.07
C ASP A 79 -1.12 5.16 31.96
N GLU A 80 -2.37 5.32 31.53
CA GLU A 80 -2.93 4.55 30.43
C GLU A 80 -2.21 4.81 29.11
N MET A 81 -1.85 6.07 28.84
CA MET A 81 -1.05 6.44 27.67
C MET A 81 0.36 5.84 27.73
N ILE A 82 1.01 5.91 28.90
CA ILE A 82 2.33 5.30 29.12
C ILE A 82 2.28 3.79 28.87
N LYS A 83 1.22 3.13 29.32
CA LYS A 83 1.02 1.69 29.11
C LYS A 83 0.87 1.34 27.63
N ILE A 84 0.06 2.08 26.87
CA ILE A 84 -0.09 1.82 25.42
C ILE A 84 1.26 1.98 24.70
N LEU A 85 2.00 3.04 25.02
CA LEU A 85 3.29 3.29 24.39
C LEU A 85 4.31 2.19 24.74
N SER A 86 4.29 1.72 25.98
CA SER A 86 5.12 0.59 26.44
C SER A 86 4.75 -0.72 25.74
N ASP A 87 3.45 -1.04 25.64
CA ASP A 87 2.95 -2.23 24.94
C ASP A 87 3.30 -2.20 23.44
N ALA A 88 3.42 -1.00 22.85
CA ALA A 88 3.87 -0.80 21.47
C ALA A 88 5.41 -0.82 21.31
N GLY A 89 6.17 -1.04 22.39
CA GLY A 89 7.63 -1.14 22.37
C GLY A 89 8.38 0.19 22.43
N TYR A 90 7.71 1.28 22.79
CA TYR A 90 8.34 2.59 22.99
C TYR A 90 8.73 2.80 24.46
N VAL A 91 9.90 3.39 24.70
CA VAL A 91 10.37 3.77 26.04
C VAL A 91 9.95 5.21 26.32
N VAL A 92 9.06 5.41 27.29
CA VAL A 92 8.62 6.74 27.73
C VAL A 92 9.48 7.18 28.92
N SER A 93 10.20 8.29 28.77
CA SER A 93 10.98 8.90 29.84
C SER A 93 10.58 10.36 30.03
N LYS A 94 10.58 10.83 31.28
CA LYS A 94 10.41 12.25 31.57
C LYS A 94 11.73 12.98 31.26
N PRO A 95 11.70 14.08 30.51
CA PRO A 95 12.90 14.88 30.31
C PRO A 95 13.31 15.46 31.67
N VAL A 96 14.57 15.25 32.05
CA VAL A 96 15.17 15.91 33.21
C VAL A 96 15.43 17.35 32.76
N MET A 97 14.52 18.26 33.10
CA MET A 97 14.73 19.69 32.91
C MET A 97 15.69 20.15 34.02
N GLY A 98 16.92 20.47 33.65
CA GLY A 98 17.92 21.10 34.51
C GLY A 98 17.80 22.62 34.52
#